data_AF-A0A7C2HSR2-F1
#
_entry.id   AF-A0A7C2HSR2-F1
#
_cell.length_a   1.000
_cell.length_b   1.000
_cell.length_c   1.000
_cell.angle_alpha   90.00
_cell.angle_beta   90.00
_cell.angle_gamma   90.00
#
_symmetry.space_group_name_H-M   'P 1'
#
loop_
_entity.id
_entity.type
_entity.pdbx_description
1 polymer ?
#
loop_
_entity_poly.entity_id
_entity_poly.type
_entity_poly.pdbx_seq_one_letter_code
_entity_poly.pdbx_strand_id
1 'polypeptide(L)'
;MWAFPLVAAVIALGFAGLLGRRFAEGRRPFDALWAVALLLYAVASGAVVVGLLAGWNAATFRTYWALGAVLNVPYLAAGEVVLLFRDRRVLWAVLLVLLFVSGFTVARVATAALDPSALDHDLPLGREVFGAGSPAHRLAQLVSYPAYLLLLAGCAWSAWRMRGRRELRDRFLGTVGIATGATVVAVASGVGAGFQVVPVFSVGLAVGIAVMFWGFLRAARPVPARV
;
A
#
# COMPACT_ATOMS: atom_id res chain seq x y z
N MET A 1 -5.84 -4.92 -20.57
CA MET A 1 -5.93 -4.12 -19.32
C MET A 1 -4.95 -4.58 -18.24
N TRP A 2 -4.50 -5.84 -18.26
CA TRP A 2 -3.46 -6.41 -17.38
C TRP A 2 -2.09 -5.69 -17.41
N ALA A 3 -1.79 -4.91 -18.46
CA ALA A 3 -0.52 -4.20 -18.59
C ALA A 3 -0.31 -3.17 -17.47
N PHE A 4 -1.35 -2.46 -17.03
CA PHE A 4 -1.19 -1.44 -15.97
C PHE A 4 -0.90 -2.06 -14.60
N PRO A 5 -1.60 -3.12 -14.13
CA PRO A 5 -1.21 -3.82 -12.90
C PRO A 5 0.18 -4.45 -13.00
N LEU A 6 0.61 -4.92 -14.19
CA LEU A 6 1.98 -5.40 -14.37
C LEU A 6 3.00 -4.26 -14.21
N VAL A 7 2.77 -3.13 -14.86
CA VAL A 7 3.62 -1.92 -14.71
C VAL A 7 3.67 -1.50 -13.24
N ALA A 8 2.53 -1.48 -12.56
CA ALA A 8 2.45 -1.14 -11.15
C ALA A 8 3.27 -2.12 -10.28
N ALA A 9 3.22 -3.42 -10.58
CA ALA A 9 4.01 -4.44 -9.90
C ALA A 9 5.52 -4.24 -10.12
N VAL A 10 5.95 -3.98 -11.36
CA VAL A 10 7.36 -3.74 -11.69
C VAL A 10 7.89 -2.48 -11.00
N ILE A 11 7.12 -1.38 -11.02
CA ILE A 11 7.49 -0.14 -10.30
C ILE A 11 7.60 -0.41 -8.81
N ALA A 12 6.63 -1.11 -8.22
CA ALA A 12 6.64 -1.45 -6.80
C ALA A 12 7.85 -2.33 -6.43
N LEU A 13 8.22 -3.32 -7.25
CA LEU A 13 9.41 -4.16 -7.05
C LEU A 13 10.70 -3.34 -7.12
N GLY A 14 10.85 -2.50 -8.14
CA GLY A 14 12.03 -1.63 -8.27
C GLY A 14 12.17 -0.69 -7.07
N PHE A 15 11.05 -0.09 -6.64
CA PHE A 15 11.02 0.78 -5.47
C PHE A 15 11.32 0.01 -4.18
N ALA A 16 10.77 -1.20 -4.00
CA ALA A 16 11.07 -2.07 -2.87
C ALA A 16 12.56 -2.42 -2.80
N GLY A 17 13.19 -2.73 -3.94
CA GLY A 17 14.63 -3.02 -4.03
C GLY A 17 15.51 -1.85 -3.58
N LEU A 18 15.15 -0.62 -3.98
CA LEU A 18 15.87 0.58 -3.55
C LEU A 18 15.77 0.82 -2.05
N LEU A 19 14.56 0.66 -1.47
CA LEU A 19 14.36 0.76 -0.02
C LEU A 19 15.05 -0.37 0.75
N GLY A 20 15.04 -1.59 0.22
CA GLY A 20 15.73 -2.74 0.79
C GLY A 20 17.25 -2.53 0.82
N ARG A 21 17.84 -2.00 -0.25
CA ARG A 21 19.26 -1.63 -0.28
C ARG A 21 19.57 -0.55 0.74
N ARG A 22 18.76 0.51 0.79
CA ARG A 22 18.90 1.60 1.77
C ARG A 22 18.79 1.09 3.22
N PHE A 23 17.92 0.12 3.46
CA PHE A 23 17.84 -0.55 4.75
C PHE A 23 19.10 -1.37 5.06
N ALA A 24 19.65 -2.11 4.09
CA ALA A 24 20.87 -2.88 4.30
C ALA A 24 22.06 -1.98 4.69
N GLU A 25 22.18 -0.82 4.04
CA GLU A 25 23.23 0.18 4.26
C GLU A 25 23.03 0.98 5.57
N GLY A 26 21.81 1.46 5.83
CA GLY A 26 21.53 2.39 6.94
C GLY A 26 20.81 1.80 8.16
N ARG A 27 20.32 0.55 8.06
CA ARG A 27 19.56 -0.19 9.09
C ARG A 27 18.39 0.59 9.71
N ARG A 28 17.75 1.44 8.91
CA ARG A 28 16.61 2.27 9.34
C ARG A 28 15.30 1.47 9.24
N PRO A 29 14.62 1.15 10.37
CA PRO A 29 13.50 0.21 10.34
C PRO A 29 12.32 0.63 9.44
N PHE A 30 12.06 1.92 9.30
CA PHE A 30 11.01 2.42 8.41
C PHE A 30 11.28 2.12 6.93
N ASP A 31 12.55 2.08 6.49
CA ASP A 31 12.89 1.72 5.11
C ASP A 31 12.53 0.25 4.83
N ALA A 32 12.70 -0.65 5.82
CA ALA A 32 12.28 -2.05 5.72
C ALA A 32 10.75 -2.21 5.68
N LEU A 33 10.02 -1.48 6.54
CA LEU A 33 8.55 -1.53 6.57
C LEU A 33 7.95 -1.08 5.23
N TRP A 34 8.47 0.00 4.66
CA TRP A 34 8.04 0.47 3.33
C TRP A 34 8.44 -0.51 2.21
N ALA A 35 9.63 -1.12 2.27
CA ALA A 35 10.01 -2.15 1.32
C ALA A 35 9.02 -3.34 1.36
N VAL A 36 8.64 -3.80 2.55
CA VAL A 36 7.63 -4.86 2.71
C VAL A 36 6.29 -4.42 2.13
N ALA A 37 5.82 -3.21 2.41
CA ALA A 37 4.57 -2.70 1.85
C ALA A 37 4.55 -2.72 0.31
N LEU A 38 5.68 -2.37 -0.31
CA LEU A 38 5.83 -2.38 -1.77
C LEU A 38 5.94 -3.80 -2.34
N LEU A 39 6.53 -4.75 -1.62
CA LEU A 39 6.48 -6.15 -1.99
C LEU A 39 5.04 -6.70 -1.94
N LEU A 40 4.29 -6.37 -0.88
CA LEU A 40 2.86 -6.70 -0.78
C LEU A 40 2.08 -6.12 -1.96
N TYR A 41 2.41 -4.87 -2.35
CA TYR A 41 1.81 -4.20 -3.50
C TYR A 41 2.08 -4.97 -4.78
N ALA A 42 3.35 -5.31 -5.02
CA ALA A 42 3.77 -6.01 -6.21
C ALA A 42 3.11 -7.40 -6.34
N VAL A 43 3.05 -8.16 -5.25
CA VAL A 43 2.40 -9.48 -5.24
C VAL A 43 0.89 -9.35 -5.46
N ALA A 44 0.23 -8.38 -4.80
CA ALA A 44 -1.20 -8.15 -5.01
C ALA A 44 -1.52 -7.71 -6.44
N SER A 45 -0.70 -6.82 -7.01
CA SER A 45 -0.85 -6.37 -8.40
C SER A 45 -0.55 -7.51 -9.39
N GLY A 46 0.42 -8.38 -9.09
CA GLY A 46 0.65 -9.62 -9.83
C GLY A 46 -0.53 -10.59 -9.77
N ALA A 47 -1.19 -10.71 -8.61
CA ALA A 47 -2.42 -11.50 -8.49
C ALA A 47 -3.55 -10.92 -9.36
N VAL A 48 -3.66 -9.59 -9.48
CA VAL A 48 -4.60 -8.96 -10.43
C VAL A 48 -4.24 -9.32 -11.88
N VAL A 49 -2.96 -9.29 -12.26
CA VAL A 49 -2.52 -9.72 -13.61
C VAL A 49 -2.94 -11.16 -13.88
N VAL A 50 -2.70 -12.07 -12.94
CA VAL A 50 -3.11 -13.48 -13.06
C VAL A 50 -4.62 -13.61 -13.17
N GLY A 51 -5.38 -12.91 -12.33
CA GLY A 51 -6.85 -12.91 -12.38
C GLY A 51 -7.41 -12.42 -13.73
N LEU A 52 -6.82 -11.37 -14.29
CA LEU A 52 -7.24 -10.81 -15.58
C LEU A 52 -6.81 -11.66 -16.81
N LEU A 53 -5.77 -12.49 -16.68
CA LEU A 53 -5.26 -13.30 -17.78
C LEU A 53 -5.77 -14.75 -17.76
N ALA A 54 -5.88 -15.34 -16.58
CA ALA A 54 -6.20 -16.75 -16.38
C ALA A 54 -7.56 -16.97 -15.70
N GLY A 55 -8.31 -15.90 -15.42
CA GLY A 55 -9.52 -15.94 -14.61
C GLY A 55 -9.21 -15.92 -13.10
N TRP A 56 -10.19 -15.45 -12.33
CA TRP A 56 -10.06 -15.43 -10.87
C TRP A 56 -10.36 -16.80 -10.27
N ASN A 57 -9.54 -17.17 -9.29
CA ASN A 57 -9.80 -18.32 -8.44
C ASN A 57 -9.62 -17.92 -6.98
N ALA A 58 -10.01 -18.81 -6.06
CA ALA A 58 -9.97 -18.54 -4.64
C ALA A 58 -8.56 -18.17 -4.13
N ALA A 59 -7.49 -18.78 -4.64
CA ALA A 59 -6.12 -18.50 -4.20
C ALA A 59 -5.64 -17.13 -4.69
N THR A 60 -5.86 -16.81 -5.96
CA THR A 60 -5.52 -15.51 -6.55
C THR A 60 -6.29 -14.38 -5.85
N PHE A 61 -7.59 -14.56 -5.62
CA PHE A 61 -8.42 -13.57 -4.94
C PHE A 61 -8.00 -13.37 -3.47
N ARG A 62 -7.78 -14.45 -2.71
CA ARG A 62 -7.31 -14.35 -1.31
C ARG A 62 -5.96 -13.64 -1.21
N THR A 63 -5.05 -13.90 -2.15
CA THR A 63 -3.75 -13.23 -2.23
C THR A 63 -3.92 -11.73 -2.46
N TYR A 64 -4.69 -11.36 -3.50
CA TYR A 64 -5.00 -9.97 -3.80
C TYR A 64 -5.65 -9.25 -2.61
N TRP A 65 -6.67 -9.87 -2.00
CA TRP A 65 -7.42 -9.28 -0.90
C TRP A 65 -6.55 -9.09 0.35
N ALA A 66 -5.86 -10.14 0.80
CA ALA A 66 -5.05 -10.07 2.01
C ALA A 66 -3.89 -9.08 1.84
N LEU A 67 -3.13 -9.17 0.75
CA LEU A 67 -1.89 -8.41 0.61
C LEU A 67 -2.15 -6.98 0.10
N GLY A 68 -3.08 -6.81 -0.84
CA GLY A 68 -3.39 -5.52 -1.45
C GLY A 68 -4.43 -4.74 -0.65
N ALA A 69 -5.61 -5.32 -0.44
CA ALA A 69 -6.74 -4.62 0.14
C ALA A 69 -6.62 -4.43 1.66
N VAL A 70 -5.97 -5.36 2.37
CA VAL A 70 -5.88 -5.34 3.85
C VAL A 70 -4.50 -4.92 4.35
N LEU A 71 -3.43 -5.63 3.97
CA LEU A 71 -2.13 -5.48 4.64
C LEU A 71 -1.24 -4.37 4.06
N ASN A 72 -1.40 -3.99 2.80
CA ASN A 72 -0.50 -3.02 2.17
C ASN A 72 -0.39 -1.69 2.94
N VAL A 73 -1.54 -1.05 3.15
CA VAL A 73 -1.63 0.29 3.73
C VAL A 73 -1.14 0.33 5.19
N PRO A 74 -1.47 -0.65 6.07
CA PRO A 74 -0.87 -0.75 7.39
C PRO A 74 0.65 -0.72 7.41
N TYR A 75 1.32 -1.45 6.50
CA TYR A 75 2.79 -1.44 6.44
C TYR A 75 3.34 -0.08 5.97
N LEU A 76 2.66 0.59 5.01
CA LEU A 76 3.01 1.97 4.63
C LEU A 76 2.90 2.93 5.81
N ALA A 77 1.76 2.88 6.50
CA ALA A 77 1.45 3.75 7.64
C ALA A 77 2.39 3.50 8.84
N ALA A 78 2.72 2.24 9.10
CA ALA A 78 3.67 1.84 10.13
C ALA A 78 5.07 2.43 9.91
N GLY A 79 5.55 2.45 8.66
CA GLY A 79 6.83 3.09 8.35
C GLY A 79 6.81 4.59 8.64
N GLU A 80 5.70 5.29 8.38
CA GLU A 80 5.55 6.72 8.71
C GLU A 80 5.53 6.95 10.24
N VAL A 81 4.84 6.12 11.01
CA VAL A 81 4.86 6.20 12.49
C VAL A 81 6.28 6.02 13.02
N VAL A 82 6.97 4.96 12.57
CA VAL A 82 8.34 4.68 13.01
C VAL A 82 9.29 5.82 12.59
N LEU A 83 9.08 6.42 11.42
CA LEU A 83 9.83 7.61 10.97
C LEU A 83 9.61 8.82 11.87
N LEU A 84 8.37 9.09 12.27
CA LEU A 84 7.98 10.29 13.02
C LEU A 84 8.44 10.23 14.47
N PHE A 85 8.21 9.11 15.15
CA PHE A 85 8.53 8.97 16.57
C PHE A 85 10.00 8.65 16.83
N ARG A 86 10.64 7.86 15.95
CA ARG A 86 12.04 7.40 16.09
C ARG A 86 12.35 6.77 17.46
N ASP A 87 11.36 6.12 18.06
CA ASP A 87 11.45 5.50 19.38
C ASP A 87 11.40 3.96 19.27
N ARG A 88 12.25 3.27 20.04
CA ARG A 88 12.37 1.81 20.00
C ARG A 88 11.16 1.08 20.60
N ARG A 89 10.50 1.65 21.60
CA ARG A 89 9.25 1.12 22.18
C ARG A 89 8.12 1.23 21.16
N VAL A 90 8.04 2.36 20.47
CA VAL A 90 7.07 2.55 19.37
C VAL A 90 7.32 1.54 18.24
N LEU A 91 8.59 1.33 17.85
CA LEU A 91 8.94 0.32 16.86
C LEU A 91 8.43 -1.08 17.26
N TRP A 92 8.73 -1.54 18.48
CA TRP A 92 8.29 -2.85 18.94
C TRP A 92 6.77 -2.98 19.01
N ALA A 93 6.09 -1.95 19.51
CA ALA A 93 4.62 -1.93 19.54
C ALA A 93 4.03 -2.04 18.13
N VAL A 94 4.55 -1.26 17.17
CA VAL A 94 4.14 -1.32 15.76
C VAL A 94 4.40 -2.70 15.16
N LEU A 95 5.57 -3.30 15.39
CA LEU A 95 5.90 -4.62 14.87
C LEU A 95 4.99 -5.72 15.46
N LEU A 96 4.68 -5.66 16.76
CA LEU A 96 3.77 -6.61 17.41
C LEU A 96 2.35 -6.49 16.85
N VAL A 97 1.85 -5.25 16.68
CA VAL A 97 0.55 -5.00 16.06
C VAL A 97 0.53 -5.51 14.62
N LEU A 98 1.55 -5.20 13.82
CA LEU A 98 1.62 -5.69 12.43
C LEU A 98 1.70 -7.21 12.36
N LEU A 99 2.46 -7.85 13.24
CA LEU A 99 2.55 -9.32 13.28
C LEU A 99 1.17 -9.92 13.59
N PHE A 100 0.48 -9.40 14.61
CA PHE A 100 -0.87 -9.84 14.95
C PHE A 100 -1.86 -9.62 13.80
N VAL A 101 -1.92 -8.40 13.25
CA VAL A 101 -2.84 -8.04 12.16
C VAL A 101 -2.57 -8.87 10.91
N SER A 102 -1.30 -9.13 10.58
CA SER A 102 -0.92 -9.94 9.43
C SER A 102 -1.32 -11.40 9.62
N GLY A 103 -0.97 -12.00 10.77
CA GLY A 103 -1.36 -13.38 11.08
C GLY A 103 -2.88 -13.55 11.13
N PHE A 104 -3.58 -12.62 11.78
CA PHE A 104 -5.04 -12.63 11.87
C PHE A 104 -5.68 -12.48 10.48
N THR A 105 -5.19 -11.55 9.65
CA THR A 105 -5.71 -11.36 8.29
C THR A 105 -5.53 -12.62 7.45
N VAL A 106 -4.32 -13.20 7.43
CA VAL A 106 -4.04 -14.43 6.68
C VAL A 106 -4.95 -15.57 7.16
N ALA A 107 -5.05 -15.78 8.47
CA ALA A 107 -5.90 -16.84 9.03
C ALA A 107 -7.38 -16.65 8.67
N ARG A 108 -7.91 -15.43 8.78
CA ARG A 108 -9.33 -15.14 8.49
C ARG A 108 -9.65 -15.23 7.01
N VAL A 109 -8.76 -14.74 6.14
CA VAL A 109 -8.97 -14.79 4.68
C VAL A 109 -8.81 -16.21 4.15
N ALA A 110 -7.86 -16.99 4.67
CA ALA A 110 -7.65 -18.38 4.28
C ALA A 110 -8.85 -19.28 4.63
N THR A 111 -9.48 -19.04 5.78
CA THR A 111 -10.61 -19.86 6.28
C THR A 111 -11.99 -19.31 5.90
N ALA A 112 -12.06 -18.15 5.24
CA ALA A 112 -13.34 -17.57 4.85
C ALA A 112 -14.04 -18.41 3.78
N ALA A 113 -15.33 -18.65 4.01
CA ALA A 113 -16.25 -19.14 2.98
C ALA A 113 -16.29 -18.13 1.82
N LEU A 114 -16.40 -18.66 0.61
CA LEU A 114 -16.20 -17.90 -0.62
C LEU A 114 -17.28 -18.30 -1.62
N ASP A 115 -17.95 -17.34 -2.22
CA ASP A 115 -18.92 -17.57 -3.30
C ASP A 115 -18.17 -17.69 -4.64
N PRO A 116 -18.15 -18.87 -5.27
CA PRO A 116 -17.44 -19.06 -6.53
C PRO A 116 -18.01 -18.21 -7.67
N SER A 117 -19.32 -17.93 -7.66
CA SER A 117 -19.97 -17.17 -8.74
C SER A 117 -19.48 -15.72 -8.80
N ALA A 118 -19.12 -15.15 -7.64
CA ALA A 118 -18.56 -13.81 -7.55
C ALA A 118 -17.15 -13.69 -8.18
N LEU A 119 -16.48 -14.81 -8.46
CA LEU A 119 -15.17 -14.83 -9.11
C LEU A 119 -15.24 -14.74 -10.64
N ASP A 120 -16.44 -14.87 -11.24
CA ASP A 120 -16.60 -14.74 -12.68
C ASP A 120 -16.50 -13.28 -13.17
N HIS A 121 -16.50 -12.32 -12.24
CA HIS A 121 -16.28 -10.91 -12.54
C HIS A 121 -14.81 -10.61 -12.85
N ASP A 122 -14.57 -9.69 -13.79
CA ASP A 122 -13.21 -9.23 -14.12
C ASP A 122 -12.48 -8.61 -12.91
N LEU A 123 -13.24 -8.07 -11.94
CA LEU A 123 -12.70 -7.55 -10.69
C LEU A 123 -13.62 -7.92 -9.50
N PRO A 124 -13.44 -9.12 -8.92
CA PRO A 124 -14.30 -9.62 -7.85
C PRO A 124 -14.31 -8.68 -6.64
N LEU A 125 -15.50 -8.38 -6.13
CA LEU A 125 -15.68 -7.54 -4.96
C LEU A 125 -15.69 -8.37 -3.68
N GLY A 126 -14.92 -7.97 -2.67
CA GLY A 126 -14.89 -8.73 -1.41
C GLY A 126 -16.22 -8.85 -0.68
N ARG A 127 -17.19 -7.96 -0.94
CA ARG A 127 -18.55 -8.08 -0.38
C ARG A 127 -19.36 -9.19 -1.05
N GLU A 128 -19.11 -9.45 -2.32
CA GLU A 128 -19.77 -10.51 -3.10
C GLU A 128 -19.04 -11.83 -2.85
N VAL A 129 -17.72 -11.79 -2.84
CA VAL A 129 -16.88 -12.97 -2.65
C VAL A 129 -16.94 -13.54 -1.23
N PHE A 130 -16.85 -12.71 -0.19
CA PHE A 130 -16.89 -13.18 1.21
C PHE A 130 -18.24 -12.97 1.90
N GLY A 131 -19.22 -12.41 1.22
CA GLY A 131 -20.48 -11.95 1.83
C GLY A 131 -20.35 -10.59 2.52
N ALA A 132 -21.34 -9.72 2.27
CA ALA A 132 -21.36 -8.37 2.80
C ALA A 132 -21.37 -8.40 4.34
N GLY A 133 -20.47 -7.64 4.95
CA GLY A 133 -20.34 -7.60 6.40
C GLY A 133 -19.76 -8.87 7.03
N SER A 134 -19.23 -9.83 6.27
CA SER A 134 -18.47 -10.92 6.87
C SER A 134 -17.17 -10.40 7.52
N PRO A 135 -16.57 -11.14 8.47
CA PRO A 135 -15.32 -10.72 9.09
C PRO A 135 -14.19 -10.52 8.08
N ALA A 136 -14.08 -11.39 7.06
CA ALA A 136 -13.03 -11.30 6.04
C ALA A 136 -13.21 -10.07 5.13
N HIS A 137 -14.47 -9.71 4.81
CA HIS A 137 -14.77 -8.49 4.08
C HIS A 137 -14.48 -7.23 4.92
N ARG A 138 -14.91 -7.19 6.19
CA ARG A 138 -14.73 -6.01 7.05
C ARG A 138 -13.27 -5.72 7.39
N LEU A 139 -12.38 -6.71 7.31
CA LEU A 139 -10.95 -6.51 7.60
C LEU A 139 -10.34 -5.36 6.80
N ALA A 140 -10.62 -5.27 5.50
CA ALA A 140 -10.07 -4.18 4.68
C ALA A 140 -10.51 -2.80 5.18
N GLN A 141 -11.77 -2.66 5.61
CA GLN A 141 -12.30 -1.40 6.13
C GLN A 141 -11.73 -1.07 7.51
N LEU A 142 -11.68 -2.06 8.41
CA LEU A 142 -11.23 -1.89 9.79
C LEU A 142 -9.71 -1.69 9.91
N VAL A 143 -8.94 -2.23 8.98
CA VAL A 143 -7.48 -2.19 9.01
C VAL A 143 -6.94 -1.10 8.07
N SER A 144 -7.37 -1.07 6.81
CA SER A 144 -6.79 -0.18 5.81
C SER A 144 -7.26 1.26 5.94
N TYR A 145 -8.53 1.52 6.31
CA TYR A 145 -9.00 2.90 6.41
C TYR A 145 -8.33 3.67 7.57
N PRO A 146 -8.24 3.13 8.80
CA PRO A 146 -7.50 3.80 9.86
C PRO A 146 -6.02 3.96 9.53
N ALA A 147 -5.39 2.94 8.93
CA ALA A 147 -4.00 3.01 8.48
C ALA A 147 -3.80 4.10 7.41
N TYR A 148 -4.72 4.23 6.46
CA TYR A 148 -4.68 5.26 5.43
C TYR A 148 -4.78 6.67 6.04
N LEU A 149 -5.72 6.89 6.96
CA LEU A 149 -5.87 8.17 7.65
C LEU A 149 -4.61 8.52 8.46
N LEU A 150 -4.02 7.52 9.12
CA LEU A 150 -2.78 7.67 9.88
C LEU A 150 -1.59 7.99 8.97
N LEU A 151 -1.49 7.36 7.80
CA LEU A 151 -0.49 7.68 6.78
C LEU A 151 -0.65 9.14 6.29
N LEU A 152 -1.87 9.56 5.97
CA LEU A 152 -2.15 10.92 5.52
C LEU A 152 -1.87 11.95 6.62
N ALA A 153 -2.29 11.69 7.86
CA ALA A 153 -2.02 12.55 9.00
C ALA A 153 -0.51 12.70 9.24
N GLY A 154 0.24 11.60 9.15
CA GLY A 154 1.71 11.62 9.26
C GLY A 154 2.36 12.45 8.14
N CYS A 155 1.94 12.24 6.89
CA CYS A 155 2.44 13.02 5.76
C CYS A 155 2.09 14.50 5.88
N ALA A 156 0.87 14.84 6.30
CA ALA A 156 0.41 16.22 6.50
C ALA A 156 1.20 16.90 7.62
N TRP A 157 1.43 16.20 8.73
CA TRP A 157 2.25 16.68 9.84
C TRP A 157 3.70 16.92 9.41
N SER A 158 4.30 15.97 8.69
CA SER A 158 5.62 16.08 8.10
C SER A 158 5.72 17.29 7.18
N ALA A 159 4.77 17.46 6.25
CA ALA A 159 4.72 18.59 5.32
C ALA A 159 4.56 19.93 6.06
N TRP A 160 3.68 19.98 7.07
CA TRP A 160 3.47 21.17 7.90
C TRP A 160 4.73 21.60 8.64
N ARG A 161 5.51 20.65 9.19
CA ARG A 161 6.80 20.96 9.84
C ARG A 161 7.88 21.46 8.87
N MET A 162 7.78 21.10 7.59
CA MET A 162 8.75 21.51 6.56
C MET A 162 8.37 22.83 5.86
N ARG A 163 7.16 23.36 6.11
CA ARG A 163 6.67 24.57 5.44
C ARG A 163 7.60 25.76 5.67
N GLY A 164 7.87 26.53 4.61
CA GLY A 164 8.72 27.72 4.66
C GLY A 164 10.23 27.46 4.71
N ARG A 165 10.68 26.21 4.86
CA ARG A 165 12.11 25.83 4.89
C ARG A 165 12.59 25.48 3.49
N ARG A 166 13.26 26.42 2.81
CA ARG A 166 13.73 26.26 1.42
C ARG A 166 14.65 25.06 1.25
N GLU A 167 15.45 24.75 2.28
CA GLU A 167 16.36 23.60 2.31
C GLU A 167 15.62 22.24 2.34
N LEU A 168 14.36 22.21 2.79
CA LEU A 168 13.54 21.00 2.85
C LEU A 168 12.53 20.90 1.71
N ARG A 169 12.59 21.78 0.70
CA ARG A 169 11.61 21.83 -0.39
C ARG A 169 11.44 20.48 -1.09
N ASP A 170 12.54 19.75 -1.31
CA ASP A 170 12.50 18.43 -1.95
C ASP A 170 11.84 17.37 -1.08
N ARG A 171 12.07 17.41 0.23
CA ARG A 171 11.38 16.53 1.19
C ARG A 171 9.91 16.87 1.29
N PHE A 172 9.57 18.15 1.34
CA PHE A 172 8.19 18.62 1.35
C PHE A 172 7.42 18.14 0.12
N LEU A 173 7.93 18.42 -1.09
CA LEU A 173 7.30 17.99 -2.35
C LEU A 173 7.24 16.47 -2.45
N GLY A 174 8.28 15.78 -1.96
CA GLY A 174 8.31 14.33 -1.94
C GLY A 174 7.25 13.71 -1.02
N THR A 175 7.10 14.22 0.19
CA THR A 175 6.05 13.80 1.14
C THR A 175 4.65 14.07 0.58
N VAL A 176 4.43 15.24 -0.03
CA VAL A 176 3.16 15.55 -0.71
C VAL A 176 2.91 14.59 -1.87
N GLY A 177 3.94 14.27 -2.66
CA GLY A 177 3.86 13.28 -3.73
C GLY A 177 3.47 11.89 -3.22
N ILE A 178 4.08 11.42 -2.13
CA ILE A 178 3.73 10.13 -1.51
C ILE A 178 2.28 10.11 -1.06
N ALA A 179 1.82 11.14 -0.35
CA ALA A 179 0.43 11.25 0.10
C ALA A 179 -0.56 11.30 -1.08
N THR A 180 -0.20 12.03 -2.13
CA THR A 180 -1.01 12.15 -3.36
C THR A 180 -1.11 10.81 -4.07
N GLY A 181 0.01 10.13 -4.29
CA GLY A 181 0.03 8.83 -4.95
C GLY A 181 -0.75 7.76 -4.16
N ALA A 182 -0.59 7.72 -2.83
CA ALA A 182 -1.37 6.84 -1.96
C ALA A 182 -2.88 7.13 -2.05
N THR A 183 -3.25 8.41 -2.17
CA THR A 183 -4.66 8.83 -2.35
C THR A 183 -5.20 8.42 -3.71
N VAL A 184 -4.42 8.56 -4.78
CA VAL A 184 -4.79 8.07 -6.12
C VAL A 184 -5.06 6.57 -6.08
N VAL A 185 -4.17 5.78 -5.45
CA VAL A 185 -4.40 4.32 -5.27
C VAL A 185 -5.68 4.06 -4.50
N ALA A 186 -5.90 4.73 -3.36
CA ALA A 186 -7.06 4.50 -2.50
C ALA A 186 -8.38 4.82 -3.22
N VAL A 187 -8.46 5.98 -3.87
CA VAL A 187 -9.66 6.42 -4.61
C VAL A 187 -9.90 5.53 -5.82
N ALA A 188 -8.89 5.28 -6.64
CA ALA A 188 -9.04 4.46 -7.84
C ALA A 188 -9.38 3.01 -7.50
N SER A 189 -8.82 2.47 -6.42
CA SER A 189 -9.17 1.12 -5.94
C SER A 189 -10.62 1.07 -5.47
N GLY A 190 -11.06 2.05 -4.65
CA GLY A 190 -12.43 2.11 -4.14
C GLY A 190 -13.47 2.33 -5.23
N VAL A 191 -13.26 3.32 -6.10
CA VAL A 191 -14.16 3.65 -7.22
C VAL A 191 -14.11 2.55 -8.28
N GLY A 192 -12.92 2.16 -8.72
CA GLY A 192 -12.74 1.16 -9.77
C GLY A 192 -13.31 -0.20 -9.37
N ALA A 193 -13.08 -0.67 -8.14
CA ALA A 193 -13.71 -1.90 -7.67
C ALA A 193 -15.22 -1.72 -7.46
N GLY A 194 -15.64 -0.65 -6.76
CA GLY A 194 -17.04 -0.43 -6.39
C GLY A 194 -17.99 -0.29 -7.57
N PHE A 195 -17.53 0.30 -8.68
CA PHE A 195 -18.29 0.47 -9.92
C PHE A 195 -17.92 -0.53 -11.02
N GLN A 196 -17.10 -1.55 -10.71
CA GLN A 196 -16.64 -2.56 -11.68
C GLN A 196 -15.94 -1.96 -12.91
N VAL A 197 -15.20 -0.86 -12.73
CA VAL A 197 -14.45 -0.18 -13.78
C VAL A 197 -12.98 -0.57 -13.71
N VAL A 198 -12.65 -1.74 -14.28
CA VAL A 198 -11.30 -2.31 -14.33
C VAL A 198 -10.23 -1.33 -14.85
N PRO A 199 -10.48 -0.50 -15.89
CA PRO A 199 -9.50 0.51 -16.32
C PRO A 199 -9.16 1.53 -15.23
N VAL A 200 -10.15 2.05 -14.50
CA VAL A 200 -9.95 3.05 -13.44
C VAL A 200 -9.11 2.45 -12.32
N PHE A 201 -9.46 1.23 -11.90
CA PHE A 201 -8.69 0.47 -10.92
C PHE A 201 -7.23 0.30 -11.38
N SER A 202 -7.05 -0.27 -12.57
CA SER A 202 -5.76 -0.67 -13.13
C SER A 202 -4.80 0.52 -13.37
N VAL A 203 -5.31 1.57 -14.02
CA VAL A 203 -4.54 2.79 -14.29
C VAL A 203 -4.23 3.52 -13.00
N GLY A 204 -5.18 3.60 -12.07
CA GLY A 204 -4.99 4.26 -10.79
C GLY A 204 -3.93 3.59 -9.92
N LEU A 205 -3.82 2.25 -9.96
CA LEU A 205 -2.70 1.54 -9.33
C LEU A 205 -1.36 2.01 -9.91
N ALA A 206 -1.19 1.94 -11.24
CA ALA A 206 0.06 2.29 -11.92
C ALA A 206 0.44 3.77 -11.71
N VAL A 207 -0.51 4.68 -11.87
CA VAL A 207 -0.28 6.12 -11.67
C VAL A 207 0.03 6.42 -10.22
N GLY A 208 -0.75 5.86 -9.29
CA GLY A 208 -0.56 6.11 -7.87
C GLY A 208 0.81 5.66 -7.37
N ILE A 209 1.24 4.44 -7.74
CA ILE A 209 2.57 3.94 -7.34
C ILE A 209 3.71 4.72 -8.02
N ALA A 210 3.55 5.14 -9.28
CA ALA A 210 4.53 5.97 -9.96
C ALA A 210 4.68 7.34 -9.29
N VAL A 211 3.58 7.96 -8.87
CA VAL A 211 3.59 9.23 -8.14
C VAL A 211 4.22 9.07 -6.76
N MET A 212 3.91 7.98 -6.04
CA MET A 212 4.57 7.66 -4.77
C MET A 212 6.08 7.50 -4.95
N PHE A 213 6.50 6.77 -5.98
CA PHE A 213 7.91 6.52 -6.25
C PHE A 213 8.65 7.80 -6.63
N TRP A 214 8.07 8.65 -7.48
CA TRP A 214 8.59 9.99 -7.76
C TRP A 214 8.73 10.82 -6.48
N GLY A 215 7.72 10.79 -5.61
CA GLY A 215 7.74 11.49 -4.32
C GLY A 215 8.90 11.01 -3.44
N PHE A 216 9.14 9.70 -3.36
CA PHE A 216 10.28 9.14 -2.66
C PHE A 216 11.63 9.59 -3.25
N LEU A 217 11.80 9.51 -4.57
CA LEU A 217 13.03 9.94 -5.24
C LEU A 217 13.32 11.43 -4.97
N ARG A 218 12.27 12.26 -4.91
CA ARG A 218 12.39 13.67 -4.53
C ARG A 218 12.81 13.82 -3.06
N ALA A 219 12.15 13.12 -2.14
CA ALA A 219 12.46 13.20 -0.71
C ALA A 219 13.85 12.65 -0.35
N ALA A 220 14.38 11.74 -1.16
CA ALA A 220 15.71 11.14 -0.98
C ALA A 220 16.88 12.06 -1.38
N ARG A 221 16.61 13.20 -2.03
CA ARG A 221 17.67 14.12 -2.46
C ARG A 221 18.45 14.70 -1.26
N PRO A 222 19.77 14.91 -1.40
CA PRO A 222 20.57 15.58 -0.38
C PRO A 222 20.00 16.96 -0.05
N VAL A 223 19.99 17.32 1.23
CA VAL A 223 19.64 18.68 1.64
C VAL A 223 20.82 19.58 1.27
N PRO A 224 20.62 20.66 0.48
CA PRO A 224 21.69 21.60 0.17
C PRO A 224 22.31 22.15 1.45
N ALA A 225 23.65 22.21 1.51
CA ALA A 225 24.34 22.88 2.62
C ALA A 225 23.86 24.35 2.69
N ARG A 226 23.64 24.86 3.91
CA ARG A 226 23.35 26.28 4.10
C ARG A 226 24.59 27.06 3.64
N VAL A 227 24.44 27.82 2.56
CA VAL A 227 25.40 28.84 2.11
C VAL A 227 25.16 30.10 2.91
#